data_AF-A0A960EWM3-F1
#
_entry.id   AF-A0A960EWM3-F1
#
_cell.length_a   1.000
_cell.length_b   1.000
_cell.length_c   1.000
_cell.angle_alpha   90.00
_cell.angle_beta   90.00
_cell.angle_gamma   90.00
#
_symmetry.space_group_name_H-M   'P 1'
#
loop_
_entity.id
_entity.type
_entity.pdbx_description
1 polymer ?
#
loop_
_entity_poly.entity_id
_entity_poly.type
_entity_poly.pdbx_seq_one_letter_code
_entity_poly.pdbx_strand_id
1 'polypeptide(L)' 'MCDKRTLYLRNVPDEVGQRLERLAAREGISVSAFATRELAAIARRADNPALLLGLPDLGVDADAVVADIEAGRSAR' A
#
# COMPACT_ATOMS: atom_id res chain seq x y z
N MET A 1 -2.30 -18.11 -17.86
CA MET A 1 -3.51 -17.30 -17.61
C MET A 1 -3.53 -16.98 -16.12
N CYS A 2 -3.63 -15.70 -15.71
CA CYS A 2 -3.87 -15.38 -14.30
C CYS A 2 -5.30 -15.81 -13.97
N ASP A 3 -5.44 -16.76 -13.05
CA ASP A 3 -6.73 -17.24 -12.60
C ASP A 3 -7.42 -16.14 -11.77
N LYS A 4 -8.64 -15.74 -12.15
CA LYS A 4 -9.37 -14.66 -11.48
C LYS A 4 -10.41 -15.25 -10.54
N ARG A 5 -10.22 -15.05 -9.24
CA ARG A 5 -11.16 -15.45 -8.19
C ARG A 5 -12.08 -14.30 -7.81
N THR A 6 -13.38 -14.55 -7.73
CA THR A 6 -14.36 -13.59 -7.21
C THR A 6 -14.44 -13.71 -5.68
N LEU A 7 -14.31 -12.58 -4.99
CA LEU A 7 -14.48 -12.46 -3.54
C LEU A 7 -15.80 -11.73 -3.24
N TYR A 8 -16.66 -12.34 -2.42
CA TYR A 8 -17.88 -11.71 -1.93
C TYR A 8 -17.68 -11.24 -0.49
N LEU A 9 -17.65 -9.92 -0.29
CA LEU A 9 -17.63 -9.31 1.04
C LEU A 9 -19.06 -9.20 1.56
N ARG A 10 -19.28 -9.60 2.81
CA ARG A 10 -20.58 -9.51 3.50
C ARG A 10 -20.43 -8.66 4.76
N ASN A 11 -21.53 -8.07 5.21
CA ASN A 11 -21.58 -7.25 6.41
C ASN A 11 -20.57 -6.07 6.36
N VAL A 12 -20.41 -5.47 5.19
CA VAL A 12 -19.59 -4.26 5.04
C VAL A 12 -20.36 -3.09 5.67
N PRO A 13 -19.78 -2.38 6.65
CA PRO A 13 -20.44 -1.23 7.24
C PRO A 13 -20.73 -0.14 6.19
N ASP A 14 -21.87 0.54 6.30
CA ASP A 14 -22.31 1.54 5.32
C ASP A 14 -21.30 2.67 5.13
N GLU A 15 -20.67 3.12 6.22
CA GLU A 15 -19.65 4.15 6.19
C GLU A 15 -18.41 3.74 5.39
N VAL A 16 -18.07 2.45 5.37
CA VAL A 16 -16.98 1.91 4.56
C VAL A 16 -17.37 1.92 3.09
N GLY A 17 -18.59 1.48 2.77
CA GLY A 17 -19.13 1.52 1.40
C GLY A 17 -19.10 2.93 0.82
N GLN A 18 -19.67 3.91 1.54
CA GLN A 18 -19.68 5.32 1.13
C GLN A 18 -18.27 5.91 0.97
N ARG A 19 -17.32 5.49 1.80
CA ARG A 19 -15.93 5.94 1.66
C ARG A 19 -15.28 5.36 0.41
N LEU A 20 -15.50 4.09 0.10
CA LEU A 20 -15.00 3.47 -1.12
C LEU A 20 -15.62 4.09 -2.37
N GLU A 21 -16.92 4.40 -2.37
CA GLU A 21 -17.60 5.12 -3.45
C GLU A 21 -16.96 6.48 -3.73
N ARG A 22 -16.71 7.28 -2.69
CA ARG A 22 -16.06 8.59 -2.84
C ARG A 22 -14.64 8.47 -3.38
N LEU A 23 -13.89 7.45 -2.96
CA LEU A 23 -12.53 7.22 -3.45
C LEU A 23 -12.54 6.77 -4.92
N ALA A 24 -13.43 5.85 -5.29
CA ALA A 24 -13.58 5.39 -6.66
C ALA A 24 -14.03 6.53 -7.60
N ALA A 25 -14.96 7.38 -7.16
CA ALA A 25 -15.43 8.55 -7.90
C ALA A 25 -14.32 9.57 -8.15
N ARG A 26 -13.44 9.82 -7.16
CA ARG A 26 -12.27 10.71 -7.33
C ARG A 26 -11.33 10.24 -8.43
N GLU A 27 -11.30 8.95 -8.71
CA GLU A 27 -10.43 8.35 -9.70
C GLU A 27 -11.15 7.98 -11.01
N GLY A 28 -12.46 8.22 -11.10
CA GLY A 28 -13.25 7.92 -12.30
C GLY A 28 -13.40 6.43 -12.60
N ILE A 29 -13.31 5.56 -11.60
CA ILE A 29 -13.44 4.10 -11.74
C ILE A 29 -14.58 3.54 -10.89
N SER A 30 -14.97 2.29 -11.15
CA SER A 30 -16.00 1.62 -10.33
C SER A 30 -15.46 1.23 -8.96
N VAL A 31 -16.35 1.12 -7.97
CA VAL A 31 -16.00 0.67 -6.61
C VAL A 31 -15.34 -0.70 -6.63
N SER A 32 -15.85 -1.63 -7.43
CA SER A 32 -15.27 -2.97 -7.56
C SER A 32 -13.86 -2.92 -8.16
N ALA A 33 -13.60 -2.05 -9.12
CA ALA A 33 -12.27 -1.88 -9.70
C ALA A 33 -11.30 -1.27 -8.69
N PHE A 34 -11.73 -0.22 -7.97
CA PHE A 34 -10.97 0.40 -6.90
C PHE A 34 -10.63 -0.63 -5.81
N ALA A 35 -11.64 -1.31 -5.26
CA ALA A 35 -11.46 -2.32 -4.22
C ALA A 35 -10.53 -3.45 -4.66
N THR A 36 -10.68 -3.96 -5.89
CA THR A 36 -9.80 -5.01 -6.42
C THR A 36 -8.34 -4.55 -6.51
N ARG A 37 -8.10 -3.30 -6.96
CA ARG A 37 -6.76 -2.74 -7.06
C ARG A 37 -6.12 -2.57 -5.69
N GLU A 38 -6.86 -2.03 -4.72
CA GLU A 38 -6.37 -1.84 -3.36
C GLU A 38 -6.11 -3.19 -2.66
N LEU A 39 -7.00 -4.18 -2.82
CA LEU A 39 -6.76 -5.53 -2.32
C LEU A 39 -5.50 -6.16 -2.91
N ALA A 40 -5.24 -5.96 -4.21
CA ALA A 40 -4.00 -6.41 -4.84
C ALA A 40 -2.76 -5.69 -4.28
N ALA A 41 -2.87 -4.39 -3.97
CA ALA A 41 -1.78 -3.64 -3.35
C ALA A 41 -1.50 -4.12 -1.91
N ILE A 42 -2.54 -4.41 -1.14
CA ILE A 42 -2.42 -4.97 0.21
C ILE A 42 -1.78 -6.36 0.15
N ALA A 43 -2.26 -7.23 -0.75
CA ALA A 43 -1.72 -8.57 -0.91
C ALA A 43 -0.22 -8.56 -1.26
N ARG A 44 0.21 -7.69 -2.18
CA ARG A 44 1.64 -7.53 -2.50
C ARG A 44 2.48 -7.09 -1.30
N ARG A 45 1.93 -6.21 -0.47
CA ARG A 45 2.65 -5.68 0.71
C ARG A 45 2.69 -6.65 1.88
N ALA A 46 1.77 -7.62 1.95
CA ALA A 46 1.73 -8.59 3.04
C ALA A 46 3.05 -9.38 3.15
N ASP A 47 3.73 -9.61 2.02
CA ASP A 47 5.01 -10.30 1.99
C ASP A 47 6.22 -9.38 2.26
N ASN A 48 6.04 -8.06 2.25
CA ASN A 48 7.14 -7.10 2.42
C ASN A 48 7.90 -7.29 3.74
N PRO A 49 7.26 -7.48 4.91
CA PRO A 49 8.00 -7.71 6.15
C PRO A 49 8.90 -8.95 6.06
N ALA A 50 8.40 -10.05 5.48
CA ALA A 50 9.19 -11.27 5.30
C ALA A 50 10.35 -11.06 4.32
N LEU A 51 10.12 -10.32 3.23
CA LEU A 51 11.16 -9.96 2.27
C LEU A 51 12.23 -9.06 2.90
N LEU A 52 11.82 -8.06 3.68
CA LEU A 52 12.72 -7.13 4.37
C LEU A 52 13.57 -7.86 5.43
N LEU A 53 12.99 -8.82 6.16
CA LEU A 53 13.73 -9.65 7.12
C LEU A 53 14.76 -10.58 6.45
N GLY A 54 14.58 -10.89 5.16
CA GLY A 54 15.51 -11.73 4.40
C GLY A 54 16.64 -10.97 3.71
N LEU A 55 16.66 -9.64 3.78
CA LEU A 55 17.72 -8.84 3.18
C LEU A 55 19.01 -8.94 4.00
N PRO A 56 20.19 -8.97 3.34
CA PRO A 56 21.45 -8.88 4.05
C PRO A 56 21.55 -7.52 4.76
N ASP A 57 22.02 -7.55 6.00
CA ASP A 57 22.41 -6.32 6.69
C ASP A 57 23.62 -5.72 5.98
N LEU A 58 23.47 -4.48 5.50
CA LEU A 58 24.51 -3.74 4.80
C LEU A 58 25.41 -2.94 5.76
N GLY A 59 25.12 -2.96 7.07
CA GLY A 59 25.84 -2.18 8.07
C GLY A 59 25.66 -0.67 7.91
N VAL A 60 24.57 -0.24 7.25
CA VAL A 60 24.23 1.18 7.08
C VAL A 60 23.48 1.65 8.31
N ASP A 61 24.09 2.57 9.04
CA ASP A 61 23.47 3.19 10.20
C ASP A 61 22.33 4.13 9.79
N ALA A 62 21.15 3.94 10.39
CA ALA A 62 19.97 4.75 10.12
C ALA A 62 20.16 6.21 10.55
N ASP A 63 20.89 6.44 11.65
CA ASP A 63 21.12 7.79 12.17
C ASP A 63 22.02 8.59 11.21
N ALA A 64 23.01 7.94 10.59
CA ALA A 64 23.84 8.55 9.55
C ALA A 64 23.02 8.97 8.32
N VAL A 65 22.10 8.11 7.86
CA VAL A 65 21.22 8.43 6.72
C VAL A 65 20.31 9.62 7.02
N VAL A 66 19.73 9.67 8.24
CA VAL A 66 18.89 10.80 8.65
C VAL A 66 19.70 12.09 8.73
N ALA A 67 20.91 12.04 9.28
CA ALA A 67 21.81 13.20 9.35
C ALA A 67 22.14 13.76 7.96
N ASP A 68 22.42 12.90 6.98
CA ASP A 68 22.71 13.31 5.60
C ASP A 68 21.50 13.97 4.92
N ILE A 69 20.29 13.44 5.15
CA ILE A 69 19.04 14.02 4.62
C ILE A 69 18.80 15.42 5.21
N GLU A 70 18.96 15.58 6.52
CA GLU A 70 18.78 16.88 7.19
C GLU A 70 19.85 17.90 6.78
N ALA A 71 21.11 17.46 6.59
CA ALA A 71 22.17 18.30 6.04
C ALA A 71 21.82 18.78 4.63
N GLY A 72 21.32 17.89 3.76
CA GLY A 72 20.88 18.24 2.41
C GLY A 72 19.67 19.19 2.38
N ARG A 73 18.73 19.05 3.31
CA ARG A 73 17.58 19.97 3.45
C ARG A 73 18.03 21.35 3.92
N SER A 74 18.98 21.41 4.84
CA SER A 74 19.47 22.66 5.43
C SER A 74 20.35 23.48 4.46
N ALA A 75 20.86 22.84 3.40
CA ALA A 75 21.71 23.46 2.38
C ALA A 75 20.93 24.11 1.22
N ARG A 76 19.59 24.10 1.24
CA ARG A 76 18.70 24.65 0.20
C ARG A 76 17.92 25.86 0.72
#